data_AF-A0A1I1Q3U5-F1
#
_entry.id   AF-A0A1I1Q3U5-F1
#
_cell.length_a   1.000
_cell.length_b   1.000
_cell.length_c   1.000
_cell.angle_alpha   90.00
_cell.angle_beta   90.00
_cell.angle_gamma   90.00
#
_symmetry.space_group_name_H-M   'P 1'
#
loop_
_entity.id
_entity.type
_entity.pdbx_description
1 polymer ?
#
loop_
_entity_poly.entity_id
_entity_poly.type
_entity_poly.pdbx_seq_one_letter_code
_entity_poly.pdbx_strand_id
1 'polypeptide(L)'
;MGYSTLFLATLSSHAQNANVWNHKQCAVVLTYDDAIDADLDNVLPVLDSLGLKATFYLIGSSPVVANRMESWRKADLYGHELGNHTFWSYL
;
A
#
# COMPACT_ATOMS: atom_id res chain seq x y z
N MET A 1 47.09 -12.34 42.20
CA MET A 1 45.68 -12.77 42.11
C MET A 1 44.89 -11.63 41.50
N GLY A 2 44.59 -11.69 40.20
CA GLY A 2 43.87 -10.63 39.50
C GLY A 2 42.37 -10.93 39.45
N TYR A 3 41.54 -9.97 39.85
CA TYR A 3 40.09 -10.07 39.75
C TYR A 3 39.63 -9.55 38.39
N SER A 4 38.95 -10.38 37.61
CA SER A 4 38.27 -9.95 36.38
C SER A 4 36.90 -9.38 36.71
N THR A 5 36.68 -8.11 36.38
CA THR A 5 35.37 -7.45 36.48
C THR A 5 34.55 -7.76 35.23
N LEU A 6 33.43 -8.45 35.41
CA LEU A 6 32.49 -8.76 34.32
C LEU A 6 31.56 -7.56 34.09
N PHE A 7 31.59 -6.97 32.90
CA PHE A 7 30.62 -5.95 32.48
C PHE A 7 29.40 -6.63 31.85
N LEU A 8 28.22 -6.49 32.46
CA LEU A 8 26.94 -6.86 31.84
C LEU A 8 26.42 -5.67 31.02
N ALA A 9 26.37 -5.83 29.70
CA ALA A 9 25.64 -4.91 28.83
C ALA A 9 24.14 -5.26 28.85
N THR A 10 23.30 -4.32 29.25
CA THR A 10 21.85 -4.46 29.21
C THR A 10 21.35 -4.23 27.79
N LEU A 11 20.91 -5.30 27.12
CA LEU A 11 20.20 -5.20 25.85
C LEU A 11 18.75 -4.76 26.13
N SER A 12 18.36 -3.59 25.61
CA SER A 12 16.96 -3.15 25.68
C SER A 12 16.13 -3.90 24.63
N SER A 13 15.21 -4.76 25.07
CA SER A 13 14.23 -5.40 24.19
C SER A 13 13.05 -4.46 23.97
N HIS A 14 12.75 -4.12 22.71
CA HIS A 14 11.55 -3.39 22.35
C HIS A 14 10.45 -4.39 22.01
N ALA A 15 9.39 -4.43 22.83
CA ALA A 15 8.18 -5.19 22.51
C ALA A 15 7.31 -4.42 21.52
N GLN A 16 6.41 -5.11 20.83
CA GLN A 16 5.40 -4.48 19.99
C GLN A 16 4.48 -3.62 20.87
N ASN A 17 4.35 -2.33 20.55
CA ASN A 17 3.38 -1.47 21.21
C ASN A 17 1.97 -1.96 20.89
N ALA A 18 1.11 -2.05 21.90
CA ALA A 18 -0.31 -2.41 21.75
C ALA A 18 -1.15 -1.30 21.07
N ASN A 19 -0.50 -0.40 20.33
CA ASN A 19 -1.17 0.69 19.64
C ASN A 19 -1.99 0.10 18.49
N VAL A 20 -3.30 0.12 18.68
CA VAL A 20 -4.29 -0.22 17.66
C VAL A 20 -4.19 0.74 16.47
N TRP A 21 -4.24 0.21 15.25
CA TRP A 21 -4.13 0.99 14.01
C TRP A 21 -5.25 2.04 13.95
N ASN A 22 -4.90 3.34 13.97
CA ASN A 22 -5.88 4.44 14.02
C ASN A 22 -7.00 4.24 15.07
N HIS A 23 -6.65 3.70 16.24
CA HIS A 23 -7.61 3.36 17.30
C HIS A 23 -8.67 2.30 16.90
N LYS A 24 -8.37 1.46 15.91
CA LYS A 24 -9.22 0.35 15.42
C LYS A 24 -8.59 -1.01 15.70
N GLN A 25 -9.43 -1.99 15.98
CA GLN A 25 -9.01 -3.38 16.22
C GLN A 25 -8.56 -4.12 14.95
N CYS A 26 -9.02 -3.66 13.79
CA CYS A 26 -8.72 -4.26 12.50
C CYS A 26 -8.78 -3.19 11.40
N ALA A 27 -7.98 -3.38 10.36
CA ALA A 27 -8.00 -2.63 9.12
C ALA A 27 -8.03 -3.61 7.95
N VAL A 28 -8.76 -3.27 6.90
CA VAL A 28 -8.74 -3.96 5.61
C VAL A 28 -8.25 -2.97 4.58
N VAL A 29 -7.26 -3.37 3.78
CA VAL A 29 -6.72 -2.55 2.68
C VAL A 29 -7.03 -3.28 1.39
N LEU A 30 -7.72 -2.61 0.48
CA LEU A 30 -8.02 -3.11 -0.85
C LEU A 30 -6.91 -2.65 -1.79
N THR A 31 -6.22 -3.60 -2.42
CA THR A 31 -5.14 -3.33 -3.36
C THR A 31 -5.40 -4.05 -4.67
N TYR A 32 -5.10 -3.39 -5.78
CA TYR A 32 -5.24 -3.93 -7.13
C TYR A 32 -3.92 -3.73 -7.87
N ASP A 33 -3.41 -4.79 -8.49
CA ASP A 33 -2.14 -4.78 -9.23
C ASP A 33 -2.40 -4.73 -10.74
N ASP A 34 -1.33 -4.55 -11.51
CA ASP A 34 -1.28 -4.58 -12.98
C ASP A 34 -1.95 -3.44 -13.75
N ALA A 35 -2.91 -2.74 -13.15
CA ALA A 35 -3.62 -1.62 -13.77
C ALA A 35 -4.32 -2.02 -15.08
N ILE A 36 -5.33 -2.89 -14.97
CA ILE A 36 -6.13 -3.39 -16.09
C ILE A 36 -7.39 -2.54 -16.29
N ASP A 37 -8.02 -2.62 -17.47
CA ASP A 37 -9.23 -1.83 -17.78
C ASP A 37 -10.36 -2.04 -16.78
N ALA A 38 -10.52 -3.27 -16.26
CA ALA A 38 -11.53 -3.61 -15.26
C ALA A 38 -11.36 -2.82 -13.95
N ASP A 39 -10.15 -2.38 -13.62
CA ASP A 39 -9.90 -1.56 -12.43
C ASP A 39 -10.59 -0.19 -12.55
N LEU A 40 -10.53 0.38 -13.75
CA LEU A 40 -11.16 1.67 -14.05
C LEU A 40 -12.66 1.53 -14.34
N ASP A 41 -13.05 0.49 -15.07
CA ASP A 41 -14.41 0.35 -15.60
C ASP A 41 -15.39 -0.29 -14.61
N ASN A 42 -14.91 -1.17 -13.74
CA ASN A 42 -15.75 -1.92 -12.80
C ASN A 42 -15.41 -1.60 -11.34
N VAL A 43 -14.13 -1.66 -10.96
CA VAL A 43 -13.71 -1.55 -9.57
C VAL A 43 -13.90 -0.13 -9.04
N LEU A 44 -13.36 0.88 -9.72
CA LEU A 44 -13.46 2.29 -9.29
C LEU A 44 -14.92 2.73 -9.07
N PRO A 45 -15.86 2.53 -10.02
CA PRO A 45 -17.25 2.93 -9.80
C PRO A 45 -17.89 2.28 -8.58
N VAL A 46 -17.59 1.00 -8.33
CA VAL A 46 -18.13 0.29 -7.17
C VAL A 46 -17.53 0.82 -5.87
N LEU A 47 -16.21 1.00 -5.81
CA LEU A 47 -15.54 1.58 -4.64
C LEU A 47 -16.09 2.96 -4.30
N ASP A 48 -16.21 3.83 -5.30
CA ASP A 48 -16.76 5.18 -5.13
C ASP A 48 -18.21 5.15 -4.67
N SER A 49 -19.04 4.25 -5.23
CA SER A 49 -20.44 4.11 -4.82
C SER A 49 -20.60 3.68 -3.35
N LEU A 50 -19.61 2.96 -2.82
CA LEU A 50 -19.57 2.47 -1.44
C LEU A 50 -18.79 3.41 -0.50
N GLY A 51 -18.19 4.48 -1.02
CA GLY A 51 -17.33 5.38 -0.26
C GLY A 51 -16.04 4.71 0.23
N LEU A 52 -15.60 3.63 -0.41
CA LEU A 52 -14.38 2.90 -0.09
C LEU A 52 -13.19 3.44 -0.89
N LYS A 53 -12.00 3.38 -0.29
CA LYS A 53 -10.73 3.74 -0.94
C LYS A 53 -9.82 2.53 -1.06
N ALA A 54 -8.96 2.57 -2.07
CA ALA A 54 -8.08 1.47 -2.46
C ALA A 54 -6.76 2.02 -2.99
N THR A 55 -5.75 1.16 -3.03
CA THR A 55 -4.46 1.43 -3.67
C THR A 55 -4.39 0.65 -4.99
N PHE A 56 -4.01 1.33 -6.06
CA PHE A 56 -3.78 0.72 -7.37
C PHE A 56 -2.30 0.76 -7.69
N TYR A 57 -1.66 -0.40 -7.81
CA TYR A 57 -0.25 -0.51 -8.15
C TYR A 57 -0.09 -0.54 -9.67
N LEU A 58 0.38 0.57 -10.24
CA LEU A 58 0.48 0.79 -11.67
C LEU A 58 1.81 0.29 -12.23
N ILE A 59 1.76 -0.47 -13.32
CA ILE A 59 2.94 -0.79 -14.13
C ILE A 59 3.23 0.37 -15.07
N GLY A 60 4.45 0.91 -15.02
CA GLY A 60 4.82 2.09 -15.81
C GLY A 60 4.74 1.92 -17.33
N SER A 61 4.89 0.70 -17.84
CA SER A 61 4.75 0.35 -19.25
C SER A 61 3.34 -0.09 -19.67
N SER A 62 2.38 -0.16 -18.75
CA SER A 62 1.03 -0.61 -19.06
C SER A 62 0.37 0.31 -20.11
N PRO A 63 -0.13 -0.23 -21.23
CA PRO A 63 -0.89 0.55 -22.20
C PRO A 63 -2.15 1.16 -21.60
N VAL A 64 -2.79 0.49 -20.63
CA VAL A 64 -3.98 1.01 -19.94
C VAL A 64 -3.61 2.28 -19.18
N VAL A 65 -2.47 2.30 -18.50
CA VAL A 65 -1.95 3.49 -17.80
C VAL A 65 -1.64 4.61 -18.80
N ALA A 66 -0.90 4.31 -19.87
CA ALA A 66 -0.53 5.30 -20.87
C ALA A 66 -1.74 5.92 -21.59
N ASN A 67 -2.71 5.09 -21.98
CA ASN A 67 -3.89 5.50 -22.75
C ASN A 67 -4.97 6.16 -21.89
N ARG A 68 -5.01 5.87 -20.58
CA ARG A 68 -6.06 6.34 -19.67
C ARG A 68 -5.51 7.14 -18.50
N MET A 69 -4.40 7.85 -18.71
CA MET A 69 -3.72 8.66 -17.70
C MET A 69 -4.65 9.65 -16.98
N GLU A 70 -5.62 10.24 -17.69
CA GLU A 70 -6.61 11.13 -17.08
C GLU A 70 -7.54 10.39 -16.10
N SER A 71 -7.94 9.15 -16.42
CA SER A 71 -8.75 8.32 -15.51
C SER A 71 -7.99 7.99 -14.23
N TRP A 72 -6.70 7.67 -14.34
CA TRP A 72 -5.84 7.43 -13.17
C TRP A 72 -5.64 8.68 -12.33
N ARG A 73 -5.40 9.84 -12.95
CA ARG A 73 -5.37 11.12 -12.23
C ARG A 73 -6.68 11.42 -11.51
N LYS A 74 -7.82 11.09 -12.13
CA LYS A 74 -9.12 11.22 -11.49
C LYS A 74 -9.26 10.29 -10.28
N ALA A 75 -8.77 9.06 -10.35
CA ALA A 75 -8.77 8.14 -9.21
C ALA A 75 -8.02 8.73 -7.99
N ASP A 76 -6.83 9.31 -8.21
CA ASP A 76 -6.06 10.02 -7.18
C ASP A 76 -6.82 11.22 -6.60
N LEU A 77 -7.41 12.05 -7.47
CA LEU A 77 -8.24 13.19 -7.04
C LEU A 77 -9.46 12.77 -6.20
N TYR A 78 -9.95 11.55 -6.39
CA TYR A 78 -11.07 10.99 -5.63
C TYR A 78 -10.61 10.26 -4.36
N GLY A 79 -9.31 10.30 -4.04
CA GLY A 79 -8.74 9.79 -2.79
C GLY A 79 -8.27 8.34 -2.84
N HIS A 80 -8.19 7.73 -4.02
CA HIS A 80 -7.50 6.45 -4.19
C HIS A 80 -5.98 6.68 -4.25
N GLU A 81 -5.19 5.71 -3.82
CA GLU A 81 -3.73 5.80 -3.88
C GLU A 81 -3.21 5.16 -5.17
N LEU A 82 -2.23 5.78 -5.82
CA LEU A 82 -1.52 5.21 -6.97
C LEU A 82 -0.10 4.79 -6.55
N GLY A 83 0.13 3.49 -6.47
CA GLY A 83 1.42 2.88 -6.16
C GLY A 83 2.21 2.49 -7.41
N ASN A 84 3.51 2.21 -7.25
CA ASN A 84 4.36 1.70 -8.32
C ASN A 84 4.41 0.17 -8.30
N HIS A 85 4.06 -0.49 -9.42
CA HIS A 85 4.23 -1.93 -9.64
C HIS A 85 5.38 -2.23 -10.61
N THR A 86 6.51 -1.54 -10.44
CA THR A 86 7.66 -1.54 -11.36
C THR A 86 7.35 -0.91 -12.73
N PHE A 87 8.35 -0.83 -13.61
CA PHE A 87 8.15 -0.36 -14.97
C PHE A 87 7.73 -1.48 -15.94
N TRP A 88 8.17 -2.72 -15.73
CA TRP A 88 7.84 -3.88 -16.56
C TRP A 88 7.38 -5.06 -15.68
N SER A 89 6.25 -5.66 -16.00
CA SER A 89 5.82 -6.94 -15.43
C SER A 89 5.70 -7.98 -16.55
N TYR A 90 6.09 -9.23 -16.28
CA TYR A 90 6.13 -10.33 -17.24
C TYR A 90 5.21 -11.51 -16.86
N LEU A 91 4.24 -11.24 -15.98
CA LEU A 91 3.22 -12.21 -15.60
C LEU A 91 1.93 -11.97 -16.37
#